data_AF-A0ABD1AKG5-F1
#
_entry.id   AF-A0ABD1AKG5-F1
#
_cell.length_a   1.000
_cell.length_b   1.000
_cell.length_c   1.000
_cell.angle_alpha   90.00
_cell.angle_beta   90.00
_cell.angle_gamma   90.00
#
_symmetry.space_group_name_H-M   'P 1'
#
loop_
_entity.id
_entity.type
_entity.pdbx_description
1 polymer ?
#
loop_
_entity_poly.entity_id
_entity_poly.type
_entity_poly.pdbx_seq_one_letter_code
_entity_poly.pdbx_strand_id
1 'polypeptide(L)'
;MAIHKILFASLLICLLIQSIHGATKERVLGDLYKGALDVTTKNRDGVLDAGKDKVTITWKLSATGSEHESEFKTIKVKLCYAPPSQVDRPWRKTHPELFKDKTCKHKIVAKSYDNNTHSIDYTLERDIPTGIYFVRAYAVNETGHEVAYGQSTDDAKKTNLFSVQAISGRHASLDIASACFSVFSVVSLIFFFINEKRKAKLEQRR
;
A
#
# COMPACT_ATOMS: atom_id res chain seq x y z
N MET A 1 -11.82 17.26 53.94
CA MET A 1 -12.02 18.39 52.99
C MET A 1 -10.99 18.46 51.86
N ALA A 2 -9.72 18.09 52.07
CA ALA A 2 -8.69 18.13 51.01
C ALA A 2 -8.90 17.10 49.88
N ILE A 3 -9.34 15.89 50.22
CA ILE A 3 -9.54 14.79 49.26
C ILE A 3 -10.66 15.12 48.24
N HIS A 4 -11.74 15.77 48.68
CA HIS A 4 -12.80 16.23 47.78
C HIS A 4 -12.32 17.29 46.78
N LYS A 5 -11.42 18.19 47.20
CA LYS A 5 -10.84 19.21 46.31
C LYS A 5 -9.92 18.59 45.25
N ILE A 6 -9.17 17.56 45.62
CA ILE A 6 -8.28 16.82 44.70
C ILE A 6 -9.11 16.02 43.69
N LEU A 7 -10.18 15.35 44.13
CA LEU A 7 -11.10 14.64 43.23
C LEU A 7 -11.81 15.59 42.26
N PHE A 8 -12.25 16.75 42.72
CA PHE A 8 -12.87 17.77 41.85
C PHE A 8 -11.88 18.33 40.82
N ALA A 9 -10.64 18.61 41.25
CA ALA A 9 -9.59 19.09 40.35
C ALA A 9 -9.22 18.02 39.29
N SER A 10 -9.13 16.75 39.69
CA SER A 10 -8.88 15.64 38.76
C SER A 10 -10.02 15.47 37.74
N LEU A 11 -11.27 15.61 38.18
CA LEU A 11 -12.44 15.53 37.29
C LEU A 11 -12.45 16.70 36.29
N LEU A 12 -12.11 17.91 36.75
CA LEU A 12 -12.01 19.09 35.89
C LEU A 12 -10.92 18.94 34.81
N ILE A 13 -9.77 18.36 35.18
CA ILE A 13 -8.66 18.09 34.26
C ILE A 13 -9.07 17.02 33.22
N CYS A 14 -9.77 15.95 33.64
CA CYS A 14 -10.27 14.93 32.71
C CYS A 14 -11.30 15.49 31.71
N LEU A 15 -12.15 16.43 32.12
CA LEU A 15 -13.13 17.08 31.24
C LEU A 15 -12.45 18.03 30.24
N LEU A 16 -11.36 18.69 30.62
CA LEU A 16 -10.59 19.56 29.72
C LEU A 16 -9.84 18.75 28.64
N ILE A 17 -9.38 17.53 28.92
CA ILE A 17 -8.70 16.66 27.94
C ILE A 17 -9.67 16.23 26.82
N GLN A 18 -10.97 16.10 27.10
CA GLN A 18 -11.97 15.78 26.07
C GLN A 18 -12.17 16.92 25.05
N SER A 19 -11.91 18.18 25.42
CA SER A 19 -12.05 19.34 24.52
C SER A 19 -10.87 19.56 23.56
N ILE A 20 -9.73 18.87 23.75
CA ILE A 20 -8.53 19.05 22.91
C ILE A 20 -8.59 18.18 21.64
N HIS A 21 -9.48 17.19 21.59
CA HIS A 21 -9.78 16.49 20.35
C HIS A 21 -10.76 17.33 19.54
N GLY A 22 -10.25 18.37 18.90
CA GLY A 22 -10.98 19.11 17.89
C GLY A 22 -11.64 18.10 16.95
N ALA A 23 -12.97 18.11 16.92
CA ALA A 23 -13.77 17.27 16.05
C ALA A 23 -13.52 17.72 14.60
N THR A 24 -12.41 17.27 14.02
CA THR A 24 -12.21 17.32 12.57
C THR A 24 -13.30 16.44 11.99
N LYS A 25 -14.23 17.06 11.24
CA LYS A 25 -15.29 16.36 10.50
C LYS A 25 -14.67 15.13 9.82
N GLU A 26 -15.10 13.96 10.25
CA GLU A 26 -14.57 12.68 9.77
C GLU A 26 -14.86 12.61 8.26
N ARG A 27 -13.80 12.60 7.44
CA ARG A 27 -13.97 12.69 5.99
C ARG A 27 -14.37 11.34 5.42
N VAL A 28 -15.54 11.29 4.82
CA VAL A 28 -16.10 10.08 4.23
C VAL A 28 -15.92 10.12 2.72
N LEU A 29 -15.52 9.00 2.11
CA LEU A 29 -15.34 8.84 0.67
C LEU A 29 -16.60 9.23 -0.12
N GLY A 30 -17.79 9.01 0.45
CA GLY A 30 -19.07 9.37 -0.16
C GLY A 30 -19.34 10.87 -0.23
N ASP A 31 -18.66 11.68 0.58
CA ASP A 31 -18.82 13.14 0.59
C ASP A 31 -17.97 13.84 -0.49
N LEU A 32 -17.07 13.10 -1.15
CA LEU A 32 -16.17 13.65 -2.17
C LEU A 32 -16.89 13.73 -3.51
N TYR A 33 -16.55 14.75 -4.31
CA TYR A 33 -17.03 14.85 -5.68
C TYR A 33 -16.48 13.70 -6.52
N LYS A 34 -17.34 12.69 -6.70
CA LYS A 34 -17.02 11.45 -7.41
C LYS A 34 -16.99 11.69 -8.91
N GLY A 35 -15.97 11.15 -9.56
CA GLY A 35 -15.80 11.25 -11.01
C GLY A 35 -15.29 12.60 -11.47
N ALA A 36 -14.80 13.45 -10.56
CA ALA A 36 -14.25 14.76 -10.91
C ALA A 36 -12.99 14.69 -11.79
N LEU A 37 -12.27 13.56 -11.74
CA LEU A 37 -11.09 13.30 -12.56
C LEU A 37 -11.33 12.07 -13.43
N ASP A 38 -11.05 12.20 -14.73
CA ASP A 38 -11.01 11.04 -15.62
C ASP A 38 -9.63 10.39 -15.49
N VAL A 39 -9.58 9.18 -14.96
CA VAL A 39 -8.34 8.43 -14.75
C VAL A 39 -8.32 7.23 -15.68
N THR A 40 -7.24 7.05 -16.42
CA THR A 40 -7.04 5.88 -17.29
C THR A 40 -5.67 5.28 -17.05
N THR A 41 -5.59 3.97 -17.24
CA THR A 41 -4.36 3.20 -17.06
C THR A 41 -4.08 2.38 -18.30
N LYS A 42 -2.83 2.37 -18.75
CA LYS A 42 -2.34 1.49 -19.80
C LYS A 42 -1.16 0.69 -19.27
N ASN A 43 -1.13 -0.58 -19.58
CA ASN A 43 -0.11 -1.52 -19.15
C ASN A 43 0.04 -2.63 -20.19
N ARG A 44 1.11 -3.41 -20.05
CA ARG A 44 1.30 -4.66 -20.81
C ARG A 44 0.21 -5.67 -20.44
N ASP A 45 -0.19 -6.49 -21.41
CA ASP A 45 -1.08 -7.62 -21.16
C ASP A 45 -0.46 -8.65 -20.23
N GLY A 46 -1.30 -9.22 -19.35
CA GLY A 46 -0.91 -10.25 -18.39
C GLY A 46 -0.57 -9.71 -17.00
N VAL A 47 0.23 -10.47 -16.27
CA VAL A 47 0.63 -10.15 -14.89
C VAL A 47 1.88 -9.28 -14.91
N LEU A 48 1.84 -8.17 -14.16
CA LEU A 48 2.93 -7.22 -14.06
C LEU A 48 3.87 -7.59 -12.92
N ASP A 49 5.17 -7.58 -13.19
CA ASP A 49 6.20 -7.75 -12.17
C ASP A 49 6.44 -6.41 -11.45
N ALA A 50 6.21 -6.38 -10.15
CA ALA A 50 6.69 -5.30 -9.29
C ALA A 50 8.20 -5.07 -9.52
N GLY A 51 8.70 -3.85 -9.37
CA GLY A 51 10.11 -3.49 -9.53
C GLY A 51 10.69 -3.57 -10.95
N LYS A 52 9.92 -3.99 -11.96
CA LYS A 52 10.35 -4.11 -13.35
C LYS A 52 9.36 -3.45 -14.30
N ASP A 53 8.10 -3.86 -14.22
CA ASP A 53 7.07 -3.44 -15.15
C ASP A 53 6.55 -2.03 -14.81
N LYS A 54 6.11 -1.32 -15.85
CA LYS A 54 5.58 0.04 -15.78
C LYS A 54 4.08 0.05 -16.08
N VAL A 55 3.39 0.99 -15.45
CA VAL A 55 2.00 1.34 -15.72
C VAL A 55 1.96 2.80 -16.13
N THR A 56 1.43 3.08 -17.31
CA THR A 56 1.16 4.44 -17.77
C THR A 56 -0.17 4.88 -17.18
N ILE A 57 -0.15 5.99 -16.47
CA ILE A 57 -1.32 6.53 -15.77
C ILE A 57 -1.57 7.91 -16.32
N THR A 58 -2.78 8.11 -16.83
CA THR A 58 -3.21 9.39 -17.37
C THR A 58 -4.41 9.89 -16.57
N TRP A 59 -4.38 11.15 -16.17
CA TRP A 59 -5.52 11.81 -15.54
C TRP A 59 -5.76 13.19 -16.12
N LYS A 60 -7.04 13.58 -16.18
CA LYS A 60 -7.49 14.91 -16.60
C LYS A 60 -8.72 15.33 -15.82
N LEU A 61 -9.01 16.63 -15.83
CA LEU A 61 -10.27 17.16 -15.29
C LEU A 61 -11.46 16.66 -16.13
N SER A 62 -12.52 16.22 -15.46
CA SER A 62 -13.79 15.87 -16.10
C SER A 62 -14.77 17.06 -16.04
N ALA A 63 -15.90 16.96 -16.74
CA ALA A 63 -16.96 17.97 -16.66
C ALA A 63 -17.48 18.18 -15.23
N THR A 64 -17.66 17.09 -14.46
CA THR A 64 -18.09 17.15 -13.05
C THR A 64 -17.05 17.84 -12.17
N GLY A 65 -15.77 17.72 -12.52
CA GLY A 65 -14.69 18.36 -11.78
C GLY A 65 -14.59 19.87 -12.02
N SER A 66 -15.00 20.34 -13.20
CA SER A 66 -14.91 21.76 -13.58
C SER A 66 -15.71 22.69 -12.65
N GLU A 67 -16.82 22.23 -12.08
CA GLU A 67 -17.64 23.01 -11.14
C GLU A 67 -16.90 23.30 -9.81
N HIS A 68 -15.96 22.43 -9.44
CA HIS A 68 -15.24 22.47 -8.16
C HIS A 68 -13.73 22.70 -8.33
N GLU A 69 -13.29 23.05 -9.53
CA GLU A 69 -11.88 23.21 -9.89
C GLU A 69 -11.13 24.20 -8.98
N SER A 70 -11.81 25.25 -8.52
CA SER A 70 -11.24 26.27 -7.65
C SER A 70 -10.74 25.72 -6.30
N GLU A 71 -11.29 24.59 -5.84
CA GLU A 71 -10.87 23.91 -4.62
C GLU A 71 -9.61 23.05 -4.82
N PHE A 72 -9.20 22.79 -6.07
CA PHE A 72 -8.13 21.85 -6.38
C PHE A 72 -6.77 22.53 -6.35
N LYS A 73 -5.86 21.99 -5.54
CA LYS A 73 -4.50 22.52 -5.37
C LYS A 73 -3.44 21.48 -5.63
N THR A 74 -3.71 20.23 -5.25
CA THR A 74 -2.79 19.11 -5.46
C THR A 74 -3.57 17.90 -5.91
N ILE A 75 -3.07 17.18 -6.92
CA ILE A 75 -3.57 15.88 -7.31
C ILE A 75 -2.66 14.81 -6.70
N LYS A 76 -3.25 13.92 -5.89
CA LYS A 76 -2.58 12.73 -5.33
C LYS A 76 -3.09 11.50 -6.06
N VAL A 77 -2.22 10.84 -6.81
CA VAL A 77 -2.54 9.56 -7.47
C VAL A 77 -2.05 8.42 -6.58
N LYS A 78 -2.93 7.47 -6.30
CA LYS A 78 -2.67 6.33 -5.43
C LYS A 78 -3.05 5.03 -6.13
N LEU A 79 -2.31 3.97 -5.81
CA LEU A 79 -2.61 2.60 -6.22
C LEU A 79 -3.53 1.96 -5.17
N CYS A 80 -4.59 1.31 -5.64
CA CYS A 80 -5.70 0.83 -4.81
C CYS A 80 -5.97 -0.66 -5.03
N TYR A 81 -6.20 -1.41 -3.95
CA TYR A 81 -6.57 -2.83 -4.05
C TYR A 81 -7.97 -3.03 -4.62
N ALA A 82 -8.11 -3.84 -5.66
CA ALA A 82 -9.41 -4.25 -6.18
C ALA A 82 -10.12 -5.23 -5.23
N PRO A 83 -11.47 -5.34 -5.26
CA PRO A 83 -12.23 -6.19 -4.35
C PRO A 83 -11.72 -7.64 -4.21
N PRO A 84 -11.30 -8.34 -5.30
CA PRO A 84 -10.74 -9.69 -5.18
C PRO A 84 -9.49 -9.78 -4.29
N SER A 85 -8.73 -8.69 -4.17
CA SER A 85 -7.53 -8.62 -3.33
C SER A 85 -7.77 -8.14 -1.90
N GLN A 86 -9.02 -7.85 -1.54
CA GLN A 86 -9.44 -7.45 -0.20
C GLN A 86 -10.04 -8.60 0.62
N VAL A 87 -10.43 -9.70 -0.03
CA VAL A 87 -10.99 -10.90 0.62
C VAL A 87 -9.99 -11.45 1.64
N ASP A 88 -10.46 -11.70 2.87
CA ASP A 88 -9.69 -12.18 4.02
C ASP A 88 -8.43 -11.36 4.37
N ARG A 89 -8.39 -10.10 3.93
CA ARG A 89 -7.26 -9.20 4.17
C ARG A 89 -7.75 -7.87 4.75
N PRO A 90 -8.06 -7.82 6.06
CA PRO A 90 -8.54 -6.59 6.72
C PRO A 90 -7.60 -5.39 6.56
N TRP A 91 -6.31 -5.63 6.36
CA TRP A 91 -5.30 -4.59 6.10
C TRP A 91 -5.35 -4.01 4.67
N ARG A 92 -6.27 -4.46 3.81
CA ARG A 92 -6.52 -3.95 2.44
C ARG A 92 -7.97 -3.48 2.23
N LYS A 93 -8.80 -3.55 3.26
CA LYS A 93 -10.26 -3.36 3.16
C LYS A 93 -10.62 -1.88 2.97
N THR A 94 -11.66 -1.66 2.16
CA THR A 94 -12.27 -0.33 2.01
C THR A 94 -13.00 0.09 3.28
N HIS A 95 -12.75 1.32 3.73
CA HIS A 95 -13.50 1.96 4.81
C HIS A 95 -14.19 3.24 4.29
N PRO A 96 -15.40 3.58 4.75
CA PRO A 96 -16.06 4.84 4.36
C PRO A 96 -15.21 6.05 4.69
N GLU A 97 -14.64 6.08 5.89
CA GLU A 97 -13.78 7.17 6.34
C GLU A 97 -12.39 7.06 5.72
N LEU A 98 -11.92 8.14 5.09
CA LEU A 98 -10.69 8.16 4.32
C LEU A 98 -9.44 7.87 5.15
N PHE A 99 -9.40 8.32 6.41
CA PHE A 99 -8.22 8.09 7.26
C PHE A 99 -8.12 6.62 7.74
N LYS A 100 -9.23 5.89 7.76
CA LYS A 100 -9.27 4.45 8.07
C LYS A 100 -9.20 3.59 6.80
N ASP A 101 -9.36 4.16 5.60
CA ASP A 101 -9.36 3.42 4.33
C ASP A 101 -7.96 2.87 4.01
N LYS A 102 -7.86 1.55 3.96
CA LYS A 102 -6.60 0.84 3.64
C LYS A 102 -6.53 0.40 2.17
N THR A 103 -7.54 0.74 1.37
CA THR A 103 -7.61 0.35 -0.05
C THR A 103 -6.50 0.99 -0.86
N CYS A 104 -6.29 2.30 -0.69
CA CYS A 104 -5.40 3.11 -1.51
C CYS A 104 -4.16 3.55 -0.71
N LYS A 105 -3.33 2.58 -0.32
CA LYS A 105 -2.19 2.83 0.57
C LYS A 105 -0.95 3.35 -0.16
N HIS A 106 -0.72 2.92 -1.39
CA HIS A 106 0.53 3.20 -2.10
C HIS A 106 0.41 4.48 -2.90
N LYS A 107 1.34 5.41 -2.67
CA LYS A 107 1.40 6.69 -3.37
C LYS A 107 2.16 6.50 -4.67
N ILE A 108 1.57 6.95 -5.78
CA ILE A 108 2.21 6.96 -7.10
C ILE A 108 2.87 8.30 -7.34
N VAL A 109 2.08 9.38 -7.25
CA VAL A 109 2.56 10.75 -7.44
C VAL A 109 1.71 11.72 -6.63
N ALA A 110 2.31 12.84 -6.24
CA ALA A 110 1.58 14.03 -5.80
C ALA A 110 2.13 15.22 -6.58
N LYS A 111 1.26 15.93 -7.29
CA LYS A 111 1.65 17.07 -8.13
C LYS A 111 0.68 18.23 -7.90
N SER A 112 1.16 19.46 -7.97
CA SER A 112 0.30 20.64 -7.99
C SER A 112 -0.72 20.52 -9.12
N TYR A 113 -1.94 20.96 -8.86
CA TYR A 113 -3.02 20.92 -9.84
C TYR A 113 -2.77 21.94 -10.96
N ASP A 114 -2.97 21.50 -12.19
CA ASP A 114 -3.14 22.35 -13.36
C ASP A 114 -4.17 21.69 -14.29
N ASN A 115 -4.83 22.48 -15.15
CA ASN A 115 -5.94 22.02 -15.99
C ASN A 115 -5.47 21.27 -17.26
N ASN A 116 -4.22 20.80 -17.30
CA ASN A 116 -3.75 20.00 -18.42
C ASN A 116 -4.00 18.51 -18.18
N THR A 117 -3.99 17.75 -19.27
CA THR A 117 -3.91 16.29 -19.18
C THR A 117 -2.50 15.89 -18.77
N HIS A 118 -2.39 15.11 -17.69
CA HIS A 118 -1.11 14.57 -17.24
C HIS A 118 -1.03 13.09 -17.56
N SER A 119 0.15 12.65 -17.99
CA SER A 119 0.46 11.24 -18.18
C SER A 119 1.84 10.95 -17.61
N ILE A 120 1.96 9.88 -16.82
CA ILE A 120 3.22 9.43 -16.25
C ILE A 120 3.39 7.93 -16.47
N ASP A 121 4.65 7.51 -16.65
CA ASP A 121 5.02 6.11 -16.59
C ASP A 121 5.53 5.79 -15.19
N TYR A 122 4.74 5.06 -14.42
CA TYR A 122 5.09 4.64 -13.07
C TYR A 122 5.63 3.21 -13.10
N THR A 123 6.90 3.04 -12.71
CA THR A 123 7.44 1.71 -12.42
C THR A 123 6.85 1.23 -11.10
N LEU A 124 6.20 0.06 -11.11
CA LEU A 124 5.69 -0.54 -9.87
C LEU A 124 6.84 -0.72 -8.89
N GLU A 125 6.70 -0.22 -7.66
CA GLU A 125 7.75 -0.37 -6.66
C GLU A 125 7.90 -1.82 -6.20
N ARG A 126 9.09 -2.21 -5.71
CA ARG A 126 9.40 -3.59 -5.32
C ARG A 126 8.61 -4.06 -4.09
N ASP A 127 8.12 -3.13 -3.27
CA ASP A 127 7.36 -3.39 -2.06
C ASP A 127 5.85 -3.53 -2.32
N ILE A 128 5.39 -3.32 -3.57
CA ILE A 128 4.02 -3.56 -3.97
C ILE A 128 3.72 -5.06 -3.89
N PRO A 129 2.81 -5.50 -3.01
CA PRO A 129 2.57 -6.92 -2.81
C PRO A 129 1.72 -7.49 -3.95
N THR A 130 1.74 -8.82 -4.08
CA THR A 130 0.91 -9.52 -5.06
C THR A 130 -0.58 -9.22 -4.82
N GLY A 131 -1.28 -8.88 -5.90
CA GLY A 131 -2.69 -8.52 -5.88
C GLY A 131 -3.19 -7.94 -7.20
N ILE A 132 -4.47 -7.65 -7.25
CA ILE A 132 -5.18 -7.00 -8.34
C ILE A 132 -5.45 -5.57 -7.91
N TYR A 133 -5.14 -4.62 -8.78
CA TYR A 133 -5.13 -3.20 -8.48
C TYR A 133 -5.89 -2.39 -9.52
N PHE A 134 -6.27 -1.18 -9.10
CA PHE A 134 -6.72 -0.08 -9.93
C PHE A 134 -6.09 1.22 -9.42
N VAL A 135 -6.20 2.30 -10.19
CA VAL A 135 -5.64 3.60 -9.81
C VAL A 135 -6.77 4.56 -9.43
N ARG A 136 -6.54 5.36 -8.38
CA ARG A 136 -7.43 6.45 -7.99
C ARG A 136 -6.64 7.74 -7.83
N ALA A 137 -7.12 8.80 -8.47
CA ALA A 137 -6.62 10.15 -8.29
C ALA A 137 -7.54 10.89 -7.33
N TYR A 138 -6.95 11.63 -6.38
CA TYR A 138 -7.65 12.48 -5.45
C TYR A 138 -7.27 13.94 -5.72
N ALA A 139 -8.27 14.82 -5.81
CA ALA A 139 -8.05 16.25 -5.76
C ALA A 139 -8.05 16.72 -4.31
N VAL A 140 -7.06 17.52 -3.97
CA VAL A 140 -6.74 17.93 -2.61
C VAL A 140 -6.72 19.45 -2.55
N ASN A 141 -7.33 20.01 -1.51
CA ASN A 141 -7.42 21.44 -1.26
C ASN A 141 -6.19 22.01 -0.54
N GLU A 142 -6.20 23.32 -0.25
CA GLU A 142 -5.09 24.03 0.40
C GLU A 142 -4.77 23.47 1.79
N THR A 143 -5.79 23.01 2.51
CA THR A 143 -5.65 22.37 3.83
C THR A 143 -5.10 20.94 3.75
N GLY A 144 -4.72 20.45 2.56
CA GLY A 144 -4.13 19.14 2.37
C GLY A 144 -5.13 17.99 2.35
N HIS A 145 -6.43 18.30 2.29
CA HIS A 145 -7.50 17.33 2.39
C HIS A 145 -8.18 16.99 1.06
N GLU A 146 -8.57 15.73 0.90
CA GLU A 146 -9.28 15.25 -0.29
C GLU A 146 -10.70 15.83 -0.37
N VAL A 147 -11.03 16.41 -1.53
CA VAL A 147 -12.35 17.02 -1.85
C VAL A 147 -13.04 16.33 -3.02
N ALA A 148 -12.27 15.73 -3.93
CA ALA A 148 -12.81 15.04 -5.09
C ALA A 148 -11.95 13.83 -5.45
N TYR A 149 -12.51 12.90 -6.22
CA TYR A 149 -11.73 11.78 -6.73
C TYR A 149 -12.20 11.28 -8.09
N GLY A 150 -11.29 10.62 -8.80
CA GLY A 150 -11.53 9.85 -10.00
C GLY A 150 -10.81 8.51 -9.91
N GLN A 151 -11.29 7.49 -10.59
CA GLN A 151 -10.69 6.16 -10.57
C GLN A 151 -10.72 5.51 -11.94
N SER A 152 -9.75 4.62 -12.20
CA SER A 152 -9.60 3.95 -13.51
C SER A 152 -10.64 2.85 -13.77
N THR A 153 -11.37 2.45 -12.74
CA THR A 153 -12.32 1.33 -12.73
C THR A 153 -13.76 1.84 -12.57
N ASP A 154 -14.73 0.99 -12.92
CA ASP A 154 -16.15 1.27 -12.71
C ASP A 154 -16.53 1.28 -11.23
N ASP A 155 -17.77 1.67 -10.94
CA ASP A 155 -18.29 1.75 -9.58
C ASP A 155 -18.31 0.40 -8.85
N ALA A 156 -18.53 -0.70 -9.58
CA ALA A 156 -18.45 -2.03 -9.03
C ALA A 156 -17.00 -2.54 -8.89
N LYS A 157 -16.01 -1.77 -9.37
CA LYS A 157 -14.57 -2.08 -9.33
C LYS A 157 -14.24 -3.42 -10.00
N LYS A 158 -14.78 -3.65 -11.19
CA LYS A 158 -14.67 -4.88 -11.98
C LYS A 158 -13.91 -4.69 -13.30
N THR A 159 -13.90 -3.48 -13.86
CA THR A 159 -13.26 -3.19 -15.16
C THR A 159 -11.90 -2.50 -14.98
N ASN A 160 -11.04 -2.57 -15.99
CA ASN A 160 -9.72 -1.88 -16.01
C ASN A 160 -8.85 -2.18 -14.79
N LEU A 161 -8.91 -3.43 -14.32
CA LEU A 161 -8.06 -3.94 -13.26
C LEU A 161 -6.80 -4.56 -13.87
N PHE A 162 -5.69 -4.48 -13.16
CA PHE A 162 -4.45 -5.16 -13.55
C PHE A 162 -3.88 -5.98 -12.39
N SER A 163 -3.29 -7.12 -12.74
CA SER A 163 -2.67 -8.03 -11.78
C SER A 163 -1.20 -7.68 -11.62
N VAL A 164 -0.75 -7.60 -10.37
CA VAL A 164 0.65 -7.38 -10.00
C VAL A 164 1.13 -8.58 -9.21
N GLN A 165 2.30 -9.07 -9.58
CA GLN A 165 3.06 -10.06 -8.85
C GLN A 165 4.24 -9.36 -8.18
N ALA A 166 4.31 -9.50 -6.85
CA ALA A 166 5.47 -9.02 -6.11
C ALA A 166 6.72 -9.76 -6.59
N ILE A 167 7.85 -9.06 -6.68
CA ILE A 167 9.14 -9.74 -6.74
C ILE A 167 9.24 -10.55 -5.45
N SER A 168 9.47 -11.85 -5.55
CA SER A 168 9.78 -12.64 -4.35
C SER A 168 10.98 -11.97 -3.67
N GLY A 169 10.87 -11.62 -2.39
CA GLY A 169 12.01 -11.15 -1.58
C GLY A 169 13.17 -12.15 -1.47
N ARG A 170 13.09 -13.27 -2.21
CA ARG A 170 14.15 -14.22 -2.48
C ARG A 170 15.21 -13.55 -3.35
N HIS A 171 16.13 -12.84 -2.70
CA HIS A 171 17.34 -12.37 -3.35
C HIS A 171 18.15 -13.56 -3.86
N ALA A 172 18.77 -13.43 -5.04
CA ALA A 172 19.64 -14.48 -5.58
C ALA A 172 20.75 -14.88 -4.58
N SER A 173 21.18 -13.94 -3.72
CA SER A 173 22.12 -14.22 -2.62
C SER A 173 21.57 -15.20 -1.58
N LEU A 174 20.29 -15.12 -1.23
CA LEU A 174 19.64 -16.05 -0.30
C LEU A 174 19.52 -17.44 -0.91
N ASP A 175 19.22 -17.52 -2.20
CA ASP A 175 19.17 -18.81 -2.91
C ASP A 175 20.54 -19.48 -2.94
N ILE A 176 21.58 -18.72 -3.33
CA ILE A 176 22.96 -19.21 -3.34
C ILE A 176 23.41 -19.63 -1.94
N ALA A 177 23.15 -18.80 -0.92
CA ALA A 177 23.49 -19.14 0.46
C ALA A 177 22.79 -20.43 0.91
N SER A 178 21.50 -20.60 0.62
CA SER A 178 20.76 -21.81 0.97
C SER A 178 21.34 -23.06 0.30
N ALA A 179 21.76 -22.95 -0.97
CA ALA A 179 22.39 -24.03 -1.71
C ALA A 179 23.74 -24.40 -1.09
N CYS A 180 24.59 -23.40 -0.79
CA CYS A 180 25.88 -23.61 -0.13
C CYS A 180 25.73 -24.28 1.24
N PHE A 181 24.81 -23.80 2.09
CA PHE A 181 24.58 -24.41 3.41
C PHE A 181 24.01 -25.82 3.31
N SER A 182 23.14 -26.09 2.33
CA SER A 182 22.60 -27.42 2.09
C SER A 182 23.71 -28.41 1.71
N VAL A 183 24.57 -28.05 0.75
CA VAL A 183 25.72 -28.87 0.35
C VAL A 183 26.69 -29.07 1.52
N PHE A 184 27.00 -28.00 2.25
CA PHE A 184 27.90 -28.07 3.42
C PHE A 184 27.39 -29.05 4.48
N SER A 185 26.08 -29.09 4.73
CA SER A 185 25.48 -30.02 5.71
C SER A 185 25.70 -31.49 5.33
N VAL A 186 25.48 -31.85 4.07
CA VAL A 186 25.63 -33.23 3.56
C VAL A 186 27.10 -33.65 3.58
N VAL A 187 27.99 -32.76 3.13
CA VAL A 187 29.44 -33.03 3.15
C VAL A 187 29.96 -33.20 4.57
N SER A 188 29.50 -32.38 5.51
CA SER A 188 29.87 -32.47 6.93
C SER A 188 29.43 -33.80 7.55
N LEU A 189 28.22 -34.28 7.22
CA LEU A 189 27.72 -35.57 7.66
C LEU A 189 28.56 -36.74 7.13
N ILE A 190 28.89 -36.72 5.83
CA ILE A 190 29.74 -37.75 5.20
C ILE A 190 31.14 -37.75 5.85
N PHE A 191 31.73 -36.58 6.05
CA PHE A 191 33.02 -36.43 6.71
C PHE A 191 33.00 -37.00 8.13
N PHE A 192 31.92 -36.76 8.88
CA PHE A 192 31.73 -37.32 10.21
C PHE A 192 31.72 -38.86 10.19
N PHE A 193 30.93 -39.48 9.30
CA PHE A 193 30.89 -40.95 9.16
C PHE A 193 32.25 -41.55 8.76
N ILE A 194 33.01 -40.88 7.89
CA ILE A 194 34.35 -41.35 7.50
C ILE A 194 35.30 -41.30 8.70
N ASN A 195 35.28 -40.21 9.47
CA ASN A 195 36.13 -40.08 10.64
C ASN A 195 35.77 -41.07 11.74
N GLU A 196 34.48 -41.30 12.00
CA GLU A 196 34.00 -42.32 12.93
C GLU A 196 34.50 -43.71 12.52
N LYS A 197 34.36 -44.09 11.24
CA LYS A 197 34.85 -45.36 10.71
C LYS A 197 36.38 -45.50 10.81
N ARG A 198 37.13 -44.41 10.62
CA ARG A 198 38.59 -44.39 10.79
C ARG A 198 38.98 -44.59 12.26
N LYS A 199 38.30 -43.92 13.20
CA LYS A 199 38.54 -44.08 14.64
C LYS A 199 38.24 -45.50 15.10
N ALA A 200 37.10 -46.07 14.72
CA ALA A 200 36.73 -47.44 15.07
C ALA A 200 37.77 -48.48 14.58
N LYS A 201 38.31 -48.31 13.37
CA LYS A 201 39.39 -49.18 12.85
C LYS A 201 40.72 -49.03 13.60
N LEU A 202 41.03 -47.85 14.12
CA LEU A 202 42.25 -47.63 14.91
C LEU A 202 42.12 -48.27 16.29
N GLU A 203 40.95 -48.17 16.92
CA GLU A 203 40.68 -48.83 18.20
C GLU A 203 40.73 -50.36 18.10
N GLN A 204 40.20 -50.95 17.02
CA GLN A 204 40.30 -52.41 16.80
C GLN A 204 41.71 -52.93 16.53
N ARG A 205 42.66 -52.07 16.17
CA ARG A 205 44.06 -52.45 15.93
C ARG A 205 44.95 -52.26 17.16
N ARG A 206 44.41 -51.67 18.23
CA ARG A 206 45.12 -51.41 19.48
C ARG A 206 44.86 -52.51 20.48
#